data_AF-A0A374UKH4-F1
#
_entry.id   AF-A0A374UKH4-F1
#
_cell.length_a   1.000
_cell.length_b   1.000
_cell.length_c   1.000
_cell.angle_alpha   90.00
_cell.angle_beta   90.00
_cell.angle_gamma   90.00
#
_symmetry.space_group_name_H-M   'P 1'
#
loop_
_entity.id
_entity.type
_entity.pdbx_description
1 polymer ?
#
loop_
_entity_poly.entity_id
_entity_poly.type
_entity_poly.pdbx_seq_one_letter_code
_entity_poly.pdbx_strand_id
1 'polypeptide(L)'
;MDILEDLYYGNLFPHEKCAKLDDEVKELLKLLNRNEEKLAAALTEAQKETFEKYKDCNREISEISEREIFLNGFRLGARIIIDVVNN
;
A
#
# COMPACT_ATOMS: atom_id res chain seq x y z
N MET A 1 1.81 24.82 4.54
CA MET A 1 0.70 24.10 3.88
C MET A 1 -0.42 24.01 4.87
N ASP A 2 -1.57 24.61 4.54
CA ASP A 2 -2.81 24.39 5.27
C ASP A 2 -3.48 23.15 4.69
N ILE A 3 -3.66 22.13 5.54
CA ILE A 3 -4.27 20.86 5.14
C ILE A 3 -5.67 21.04 4.54
N LEU A 4 -6.39 22.10 4.91
CA LEU A 4 -7.72 22.42 4.39
C LEU A 4 -7.66 23.00 2.98
N GLU A 5 -6.66 23.83 2.69
CA GLU A 5 -6.42 24.34 1.33
C GLU A 5 -5.96 23.21 0.41
N ASP A 6 -5.05 22.36 0.87
CA ASP A 6 -4.59 21.20 0.09
C ASP A 6 -5.73 20.21 -0.18
N LEU A 7 -6.65 20.04 0.77
CA LEU A 7 -7.87 19.26 0.55
C LEU A 7 -8.76 19.93 -0.50
N TYR A 8 -8.97 21.26 -0.41
CA TYR A 8 -9.81 22.01 -1.35
C TYR A 8 -9.31 21.91 -2.80
N TYR A 9 -7.99 21.96 -3.00
CA TYR A 9 -7.37 21.86 -4.31
C TYR A 9 -7.10 20.41 -4.76
N GLY A 10 -7.36 19.41 -3.93
CA GLY A 10 -7.11 18.00 -4.25
C GLY A 10 -5.62 17.63 -4.26
N ASN A 11 -4.77 18.36 -3.54
CA ASN A 11 -3.34 18.12 -3.41
C ASN A 11 -2.99 17.06 -2.36
N LEU A 12 -4.00 16.49 -1.68
CA LEU A 12 -3.81 15.37 -0.79
C LEU A 12 -3.84 14.08 -1.61
N PHE A 13 -2.69 13.40 -1.64
CA PHE A 13 -2.52 12.10 -2.29
C PHE A 13 -2.23 11.04 -1.23
N PRO A 14 -3.25 10.49 -0.54
CA PRO A 14 -3.02 9.57 0.56
C PRO A 14 -2.46 8.21 0.12
N HIS A 15 -2.59 7.91 -1.17
CA HIS A 15 -2.06 6.73 -1.84
C HIS A 15 -0.64 6.94 -2.38
N GLU A 16 -0.20 8.20 -2.58
CA GLU A 16 1.19 8.46 -2.87
C GLU A 16 1.97 8.17 -1.60
N LYS A 17 2.63 7.01 -1.56
CA LYS A 17 3.66 6.70 -0.58
C LYS A 17 4.77 7.75 -0.72
N CYS A 18 4.58 8.93 -0.13
CA CYS A 18 5.63 9.89 0.15
C CYS A 18 6.44 9.45 1.39
N ALA A 19 6.50 8.14 1.64
CA ALA A 19 7.50 7.55 2.50
C ALA A 19 8.69 7.28 1.60
N LYS A 20 9.80 7.99 1.82
CA LYS A 20 11.10 7.50 1.37
C LYS A 20 11.16 6.04 1.78
N LEU A 21 11.25 5.14 0.80
CA LEU A 21 11.40 3.70 1.08
C LEU A 21 12.57 3.59 2.04
N ASP A 22 12.29 3.11 3.25
CA ASP A 22 13.32 2.89 4.25
C ASP A 22 14.33 1.89 3.67
N ASP A 23 15.58 1.97 4.11
CA ASP A 23 16.65 1.15 3.55
C ASP A 23 16.38 -0.35 3.76
N GLU A 24 15.67 -0.72 4.84
CA GLU A 24 15.17 -2.07 5.06
C GLU A 24 14.16 -2.52 3.99
N VAL A 25 13.20 -1.66 3.65
CA VAL A 25 12.19 -1.96 2.61
C VAL A 25 12.86 -2.10 1.24
N LYS A 26 13.87 -1.28 0.94
CA LYS A 26 14.63 -1.40 -0.31
C LYS A 26 15.36 -2.74 -0.41
N GLU A 27 15.98 -3.20 0.67
CA GLU A 27 16.65 -4.51 0.68
C GLU A 27 15.66 -5.66 0.54
N LEU A 28 14.51 -5.59 1.21
CA LEU A 28 13.44 -6.57 1.04
C LEU A 28 12.90 -6.60 -0.40
N LEU A 29 12.73 -5.43 -1.05
CA LEU A 29 12.34 -5.35 -2.46
C LEU A 29 13.37 -6.01 -3.38
N LYS A 30 14.67 -5.82 -3.13
CA LYS A 30 15.72 -6.50 -3.90
C LYS A 30 15.64 -8.02 -3.72
N LEU A 31 15.41 -8.50 -2.50
CA LEU A 31 15.25 -9.93 -2.22
C LEU A 31 14.00 -10.51 -2.89
N LEU A 32 12.89 -9.78 -2.85
CA LEU A 32 11.64 -10.14 -3.51
C LEU A 32 11.87 -10.35 -5.01
N ASN A 33 12.46 -9.35 -5.69
CA ASN A 33 12.73 -9.41 -7.12
C ASN A 33 13.64 -10.60 -7.49
N ARG A 34 14.71 -10.83 -6.72
CA ARG A 34 15.62 -11.97 -6.94
C ARG A 34 14.91 -13.32 -6.79
N ASN A 35 13.99 -13.42 -5.83
CA ASN A 35 13.23 -14.65 -5.61
C ASN A 35 12.19 -14.86 -6.71
N GLU A 36 11.54 -13.78 -7.15
CA GLU A 36 10.59 -13.80 -8.27
C GLU A 36 11.27 -14.22 -9.58
N GLU A 37 12.43 -13.65 -9.91
CA GLU A 37 13.22 -14.03 -11.10
C GLU A 37 13.60 -15.51 -11.09
N LYS A 38 14.08 -16.02 -9.95
CA LYS A 38 14.43 -17.44 -9.79
C LYS A 38 13.21 -18.34 -9.95
N LEU A 39 12.08 -17.94 -9.37
CA LEU A 39 10.83 -18.69 -9.48
C LEU A 39 10.35 -18.70 -10.93
N ALA A 40 10.28 -17.54 -11.58
CA ALA A 40 9.86 -17.39 -12.97
C ALA A 40 10.71 -18.22 -13.95
N ALA A 41 12.02 -18.36 -13.70
CA ALA A 41 12.91 -19.20 -14.49
C ALA A 41 12.63 -20.71 -14.33
N ALA A 42 12.08 -21.14 -13.20
CA ALA A 42 11.76 -22.54 -12.92
C ALA A 42 10.35 -22.96 -13.37
N LEU A 43 9.45 -22.00 -13.62
CA LEU A 43 8.08 -22.26 -14.01
C LEU A 43 7.96 -22.53 -15.52
N THR A 44 7.04 -23.45 -15.86
CA THR A 44 6.57 -23.62 -17.24
C THR A 44 5.68 -22.45 -17.68
N GLU A 45 5.43 -22.31 -18.97
CA GLU A 45 4.65 -21.16 -19.49
C GLU A 45 3.22 -21.09 -18.94
N ALA A 46 2.52 -22.23 -18.83
CA ALA A 46 1.18 -22.28 -18.22
C ALA A 46 1.20 -21.94 -16.72
N GLN A 47 2.27 -22.31 -16.01
CA GLN A 47 2.44 -21.96 -14.60
C GLN A 47 2.75 -20.47 -14.43
N LYS A 48 3.52 -19.86 -15.33
CA LYS A 48 3.74 -18.41 -15.33
C LYS A 48 2.45 -17.66 -15.53
N GLU A 49 1.61 -18.05 -16.49
CA GLU A 49 0.30 -17.41 -16.69
C GLU A 49 -0.56 -17.48 -15.41
N THR A 50 -0.57 -18.63 -14.75
CA THR A 50 -1.28 -18.81 -13.48
C THR A 50 -0.67 -17.93 -12.37
N PHE A 51 0.65 -17.84 -12.30
CA PHE A 51 1.37 -17.03 -11.31
C PHE A 51 1.16 -15.52 -11.51
N GLU A 52 1.13 -15.03 -12.75
CA GLU A 52 0.78 -13.65 -13.08
C GLU A 52 -0.64 -13.30 -12.61
N LYS A 53 -1.63 -14.15 -12.94
CA LYS A 53 -3.01 -13.96 -12.45
C LYS A 53 -3.10 -13.95 -10.93
N TYR A 54 -2.32 -14.80 -10.26
CA TYR A 54 -2.23 -14.80 -8.80
C TYR A 54 -1.67 -13.46 -8.27
N LYS A 55 -0.58 -12.94 -8.87
CA LYS A 55 0.02 -11.65 -8.48
C LYS A 55 -0.98 -10.50 -8.68
N ASP A 56 -1.70 -10.50 -9.78
CA ASP A 56 -2.73 -9.49 -10.06
C ASP A 56 -3.84 -9.52 -9.00
N CYS A 57 -4.41 -10.69 -8.73
CA CYS A 57 -5.41 -10.85 -7.66
C CYS A 57 -4.86 -10.41 -6.29
N ASN A 58 -3.62 -10.78 -5.96
CA ASN A 58 -3.00 -10.42 -4.70
C ASN A 58 -2.77 -8.90 -4.58
N ARG A 59 -2.42 -8.23 -5.69
CA ARG A 59 -2.31 -6.76 -5.78
C ARG A 59 -3.66 -6.10 -5.54
N GLU A 60 -4.72 -6.55 -6.21
CA GLU A 60 -6.07 -6.00 -6.02
C GLU A 60 -6.57 -6.17 -4.57
N ILE A 61 -6.35 -7.34 -3.96
CA ILE A 61 -6.66 -7.58 -2.54
C ILE A 61 -5.88 -6.63 -1.64
N SER A 62 -4.59 -6.40 -1.94
CA SER A 62 -3.75 -5.48 -1.19
C SER A 62 -4.25 -4.04 -1.30
N GLU A 63 -4.63 -3.58 -2.50
CA GLU A 63 -5.19 -2.24 -2.74
C GLU A 63 -6.51 -2.03 -1.97
N ILE A 64 -7.40 -3.03 -1.97
CA ILE A 64 -8.65 -2.99 -1.19
C ILE A 64 -8.33 -2.90 0.31
N SER A 65 -7.38 -3.71 0.79
CA SER A 65 -6.97 -3.74 2.19
C SER A 65 -6.33 -2.43 2.64
N GLU A 66 -5.41 -1.87 1.85
CA GLU A 66 -4.77 -0.58 2.12
C GLU A 66 -5.82 0.54 2.24
N ARG A 67 -6.82 0.55 1.35
CA ARG A 67 -7.95 1.50 1.43
C ARG A 67 -8.77 1.33 2.72
N GLU A 68 -9.08 0.10 3.11
CA GLU A 68 -9.85 -0.15 4.34
C GLU A 68 -9.07 0.24 5.60
N ILE A 69 -7.77 -0.10 5.66
CA ILE A 69 -6.88 0.31 6.74
C ILE A 69 -6.82 1.83 6.84
N PHE A 70 -6.69 2.53 5.70
CA PHE A 70 -6.70 3.98 5.66
C PHE A 70 -7.99 4.57 6.25
N LEU A 71 -9.16 4.12 5.78
CA LEU A 71 -10.46 4.59 6.28
C LEU A 71 -10.64 4.32 7.78
N ASN A 72 -10.24 3.14 8.24
CA ASN A 72 -10.34 2.78 9.65
C ASN A 72 -9.37 3.61 10.52
N GLY A 73 -8.16 3.87 10.03
CA GLY A 73 -7.19 4.75 10.70
C GLY A 73 -7.71 6.17 10.88
N PHE A 74 -8.29 6.77 9.82
CA PHE A 74 -8.89 8.11 9.92
C PHE A 74 -10.08 8.16 10.88
N ARG A 75 -10.98 7.17 10.82
CA ARG A 75 -12.11 7.06 11.75
C ARG A 75 -11.64 6.94 13.20
N LEU A 76 -10.60 6.14 13.45
CA LEU A 76 -10.01 5.99 14.78
C LEU A 76 -9.39 7.31 15.26
N GLY A 77 -8.59 7.97 14.42
CA GLY A 77 -8.00 9.27 14.75
C GLY A 77 -9.05 10.33 15.09
N ALA A 78 -10.11 10.44 14.29
CA ALA A 78 -11.22 11.36 14.58
C ALA A 78 -11.91 11.05 15.91
N ARG A 79 -12.16 9.78 16.23
CA ARG A 79 -12.74 9.37 17.52
C ARG A 79 -11.86 9.76 18.70
N ILE A 80 -10.55 9.56 18.59
CA ILE A 80 -9.58 9.95 19.63
C ILE A 80 -9.63 11.47 19.85
N ILE A 81 -9.62 12.27 18.77
CA ILE A 81 -9.68 13.74 18.88
C ILE A 81 -10.97 14.18 19.56
N ILE A 82 -12.12 13.64 19.15
CA ILE A 82 -13.42 13.98 19.73
C ILE A 82 -13.44 13.65 21.23
N ASP A 83 -12.93 12.49 21.62
CA ASP A 83 -12.87 12.05 23.01
C ASP A 83 -11.97 12.95 23.88
N VAL A 84 -10.82 13.37 23.36
CA VAL A 84 -9.89 14.29 24.04
C VAL A 84 -10.45 15.70 24.16
N VAL A 85 -11.24 16.17 23.19
CA VAL A 85 -11.82 17.54 23.21
C VAL A 85 -13.04 17.63 24.13
N ASN A 86 -13.79 16.54 24.28
CA ASN A 86 -15.02 16.51 25.07
C ASN A 86 -14.81 16.16 26.55
N ASN A 87 -13.59 15.81 26.96
CA ASN A 87 -13.19 15.54 28.35
C ASN A 87 -12.19 16.59 28.85
#